data_AF-A0A5F8ABE8-F1
#
_entry.id   AF-A0A5F8ABE8-F1
#
_cell.length_a   1.000
_cell.length_b   1.000
_cell.length_c   1.000
_cell.angle_alpha   90.00
_cell.angle_beta   90.00
_cell.angle_gamma   90.00
#
_symmetry.space_group_name_H-M   'P 1'
#
loop_
_entity.id
_entity.type
_entity.pdbx_description
1 polymer ?
#
loop_
_entity_poly.entity_id
_entity_poly.type
_entity_poly.pdbx_seq_one_letter_code
_entity_poly.pdbx_strand_id
1 'polypeptide(L)'
;MCPCGMALMTRVPIFGPLPGYKHLFQPVINQVVDFYQPTCIVLQCGADSLGCDRLGCFNLSIRGHGECVEYVKSFNIPLLVLGGGGYTVRNVARCWTYETSLLVEEAISEELPYSEYFEYFAPDFTLHPDVSTRIENQNSRQYLDQIRQTIFENLKMLNHAPSVQIHDVPADLLTYDRTDEADAEERGPEENYSRPEAPNEFYDGDHDNDKESDVEI
;
A
#
# COMPACT_ATOMS: atom_id res chain seq x y z
N MET A 1 -33.10 11.59 13.17
CA MET A 1 -31.93 10.77 13.53
C MET A 1 -31.64 9.84 12.36
N CYS A 2 -30.73 10.25 11.47
CA CYS A 2 -30.26 9.40 10.38
C CYS A 2 -29.15 8.51 10.95
N PRO A 3 -29.21 7.17 10.86
CA PRO A 3 -28.09 6.33 11.26
C PRO A 3 -26.98 6.53 10.23
N CYS A 4 -26.08 7.46 10.53
CA CYS A 4 -24.81 7.65 9.83
C CYS A 4 -24.04 6.32 9.83
N GLY A 5 -23.48 5.99 8.66
CA GLY A 5 -23.10 4.64 8.26
C GLY A 5 -22.16 3.93 9.23
N MET A 6 -22.46 2.65 9.49
CA MET A 6 -21.46 1.72 9.99
C MET A 6 -20.36 1.61 8.92
N ALA A 7 -19.17 2.13 9.21
CA ALA A 7 -17.99 1.82 8.44
C ALA A 7 -17.63 0.35 8.67
N LEU A 8 -17.61 -0.45 7.61
CA LEU A 8 -17.09 -1.80 7.66
C LEU A 8 -15.57 -1.75 7.80
N MET A 9 -15.06 -2.00 9.00
CA MET A 9 -13.62 -2.15 9.27
C MET A 9 -13.30 -3.59 9.64
N THR A 10 -12.89 -4.39 8.65
CA THR A 10 -12.41 -5.75 8.90
C THR A 10 -10.90 -5.70 9.13
N ARG A 11 -10.45 -5.88 10.37
CA ARG A 11 -9.03 -6.03 10.70
C ARG A 11 -8.68 -7.51 10.81
N VAL A 12 -7.64 -7.92 10.11
CA VAL A 12 -7.09 -9.29 10.17
C VAL A 12 -5.72 -9.20 10.85
N PRO A 13 -5.63 -9.36 12.19
CA PRO A 13 -4.34 -9.40 12.85
C PRO A 13 -3.61 -10.67 12.42
N ILE A 14 -2.40 -10.52 11.88
CA ILE A 14 -1.52 -11.61 11.49
C ILE A 14 -0.18 -11.38 12.19
N PHE A 15 0.39 -12.43 12.77
CA PHE A 15 1.64 -12.33 13.52
C PHE A 15 2.78 -12.99 12.74
N GLY A 16 3.70 -12.19 12.23
CA GLY A 16 4.89 -12.70 11.52
C GLY A 16 4.57 -13.34 10.16
N PRO A 17 5.44 -14.24 9.66
CA PRO A 17 5.38 -14.76 8.29
C PRO A 17 4.17 -15.70 8.09
N LEU A 18 3.41 -15.53 7.00
CA LEU A 18 2.23 -16.36 6.70
C LEU A 18 2.38 -17.13 5.38
N PRO A 19 3.08 -18.29 5.36
CA PRO A 19 3.03 -19.20 4.23
C PRO A 19 1.59 -19.68 4.03
N GLY A 20 1.00 -19.29 2.90
CA GLY A 20 -0.41 -19.57 2.60
C GLY A 20 -1.38 -18.43 2.94
N TYR A 21 -0.92 -17.17 2.98
CA TYR A 21 -1.77 -15.96 3.08
C TYR A 21 -3.04 -16.03 2.21
N LYS A 22 -2.92 -16.57 1.00
CA LYS A 22 -4.03 -16.89 0.09
C LYS A 22 -5.22 -17.60 0.75
N HIS A 23 -4.97 -18.58 1.62
CA HIS A 23 -6.02 -19.39 2.27
C HIS A 23 -6.86 -18.58 3.26
N LEU A 24 -6.32 -17.47 3.78
CA LEU A 24 -7.05 -16.53 4.62
C LEU A 24 -7.66 -15.42 3.77
N PHE A 25 -6.86 -14.84 2.88
CA PHE A 25 -7.24 -13.70 2.05
C PHE A 25 -8.44 -14.00 1.15
N GLN A 26 -8.38 -15.07 0.35
CA GLN A 26 -9.42 -15.33 -0.64
C GLN A 26 -10.81 -15.54 0.00
N PRO A 27 -10.99 -16.40 1.03
CA PRO A 27 -12.30 -16.57 1.65
C PRO A 27 -12.82 -15.28 2.32
N VAL A 28 -11.94 -14.49 2.93
CA VAL A 28 -12.33 -13.23 3.57
C VAL A 28 -12.79 -12.22 2.52
N ILE A 29 -11.99 -11.99 1.48
CA ILE A 29 -12.36 -11.04 0.43
C ILE A 29 -13.60 -11.49 -0.33
N ASN A 30 -13.74 -12.78 -0.65
CA ASN A 30 -14.96 -13.30 -1.27
C ASN A 30 -16.19 -12.95 -0.43
N GLN A 31 -16.12 -13.20 0.87
CA GLN A 31 -17.23 -12.95 1.76
C GLN A 31 -17.54 -11.46 1.91
N VAL A 32 -16.51 -10.60 1.88
CA VAL A 32 -16.68 -9.14 1.86
C VAL A 32 -17.36 -8.70 0.58
N VAL A 33 -16.92 -9.15 -0.60
CA VAL A 33 -17.56 -8.82 -1.88
C VAL A 33 -19.01 -9.32 -1.92
N ASP A 34 -19.25 -10.56 -1.50
CA ASP A 34 -20.59 -11.16 -1.47
C ASP A 34 -21.57 -10.40 -0.58
N PHE A 35 -21.16 -9.99 0.64
CA PHE A 35 -22.05 -9.26 1.54
C PHE A 35 -22.14 -7.76 1.25
N TYR A 36 -21.01 -7.12 0.95
CA TYR A 36 -20.93 -5.68 0.76
C TYR A 36 -21.38 -5.25 -0.63
N GLN A 37 -21.31 -6.13 -1.64
CA GLN A 37 -21.69 -5.86 -3.03
C GLN A 37 -21.12 -4.52 -3.54
N PRO A 38 -19.78 -4.33 -3.52
CA PRO A 38 -19.17 -3.08 -3.92
C PRO A 38 -19.40 -2.79 -5.42
N THR A 39 -19.62 -1.52 -5.75
CA THR A 39 -19.64 -1.05 -7.14
C THR A 39 -18.24 -0.63 -7.63
N CYS A 40 -17.29 -0.45 -6.72
CA CYS A 40 -15.87 -0.21 -7.00
C CYS A 40 -15.00 -0.75 -5.87
N ILE A 41 -13.76 -1.11 -6.19
CA ILE A 41 -12.76 -1.59 -5.24
C ILE A 41 -11.54 -0.66 -5.32
N VAL A 42 -11.05 -0.24 -4.16
CA VAL A 42 -9.74 0.41 -4.04
C VAL A 42 -8.81 -0.58 -3.34
N LEU A 43 -7.78 -1.04 -4.04
CA LEU A 43 -6.80 -2.01 -3.54
C LEU A 43 -5.47 -1.31 -3.29
N GLN A 44 -5.06 -1.25 -2.03
CA GLN A 44 -3.76 -0.72 -1.62
C GLN A 44 -2.74 -1.87 -1.59
N CYS A 45 -1.72 -1.80 -2.45
CA CYS A 45 -0.69 -2.82 -2.64
C CYS A 45 0.63 -2.46 -1.93
N GLY A 46 0.61 -2.47 -0.60
CA GLY A 46 1.79 -2.22 0.23
C GLY A 46 2.83 -3.33 0.08
N ALA A 47 4.00 -2.99 -0.46
CA ALA A 47 5.11 -3.90 -0.67
C ALA A 47 5.96 -4.13 0.60
N ASP A 48 5.61 -3.50 1.73
CA ASP A 48 6.21 -3.78 3.05
C ASP A 48 5.76 -5.13 3.64
N SER A 49 4.75 -5.77 3.05
CA SER A 49 4.36 -7.15 3.40
C SER A 49 5.27 -8.24 2.80
N LEU A 50 6.20 -7.86 1.91
CA LEU A 50 7.16 -8.77 1.30
C LEU A 50 8.20 -9.24 2.31
N GLY A 51 8.73 -10.44 2.09
CA GLY A 51 9.91 -10.91 2.82
C GLY A 51 11.13 -10.01 2.59
N CYS A 52 12.01 -9.93 3.59
CA CYS A 52 13.19 -9.08 3.59
C CYS A 52 12.89 -7.57 3.45
N ASP A 53 11.68 -7.11 3.79
CA ASP A 53 11.44 -5.68 3.97
C ASP A 53 12.18 -5.15 5.21
N ARG A 54 12.56 -3.85 5.20
CA ARG A 54 13.30 -3.23 6.30
C ARG A 54 12.45 -3.00 7.55
N LEU A 55 11.15 -2.76 7.39
CA LEU A 55 10.22 -2.46 8.48
C LEU A 55 9.14 -3.54 8.63
N GLY A 56 8.75 -4.17 7.52
CA GLY A 56 7.79 -5.25 7.49
C GLY A 56 8.25 -6.50 8.21
N CYS A 57 7.32 -7.18 8.89
CA CYS A 57 7.57 -8.45 9.57
C CYS A 57 6.89 -9.66 8.91
N PHE A 58 6.30 -9.44 7.72
CA PHE A 58 5.70 -10.50 6.92
C PHE A 58 6.77 -11.17 6.05
N ASN A 59 6.37 -12.21 5.33
CA ASN A 59 7.29 -13.03 4.53
C ASN A 59 6.59 -13.53 3.27
N LEU A 60 5.94 -12.60 2.56
CA LEU A 60 5.33 -12.89 1.28
C LEU A 60 6.38 -12.85 0.17
N SER A 61 6.27 -13.78 -0.78
CA SER A 61 6.97 -13.65 -2.05
C SER A 61 6.24 -12.64 -2.94
N ILE A 62 6.94 -12.07 -3.92
CA ILE A 62 6.33 -11.20 -4.93
C ILE A 62 5.18 -11.91 -5.65
N ARG A 63 5.32 -13.21 -5.94
CA ARG A 63 4.24 -14.01 -6.52
C ARG A 63 3.03 -14.11 -5.59
N GLY A 64 3.26 -14.41 -4.31
CA GLY A 64 2.18 -14.52 -3.33
C GLY A 64 1.43 -13.20 -3.12
N HIS A 65 2.13 -12.07 -3.22
CA HIS A 65 1.52 -10.74 -3.22
C HIS A 65 0.67 -10.51 -4.48
N GLY A 66 1.23 -10.78 -5.67
CA GLY A 66 0.52 -10.65 -6.94
C GLY A 66 -0.72 -11.57 -7.06
N GLU A 67 -0.71 -12.75 -6.45
CA GLU A 67 -1.92 -13.62 -6.39
C GLU A 67 -3.11 -12.93 -5.70
N CYS A 68 -2.86 -12.00 -4.76
CA CYS A 68 -3.92 -11.23 -4.11
C CYS A 68 -4.52 -10.21 -5.09
N VAL A 69 -3.68 -9.53 -5.87
CA VAL A 69 -4.11 -8.60 -6.93
C VAL A 69 -4.91 -9.31 -8.00
N GLU A 70 -4.40 -10.44 -8.50
CA GLU A 70 -5.08 -11.27 -9.50
C GLU A 70 -6.46 -11.74 -9.00
N TYR A 71 -6.53 -12.17 -7.73
CA TYR A 71 -7.79 -12.58 -7.12
C TYR A 71 -8.81 -11.44 -7.05
N VAL A 72 -8.41 -10.25 -6.62
CA VAL A 72 -9.31 -9.08 -6.56
C VAL A 72 -9.74 -8.65 -7.96
N LYS A 73 -8.83 -8.67 -8.93
CA LYS A 73 -9.12 -8.37 -10.33
C LYS A 73 -10.18 -9.32 -10.91
N SER A 74 -10.16 -10.60 -10.51
CA SER A 74 -11.08 -11.63 -11.02
C SER A 74 -12.58 -11.37 -10.74
N PHE A 75 -12.91 -10.50 -9.78
CA PHE A 75 -14.30 -10.11 -9.52
C PHE A 75 -14.89 -9.24 -10.65
N ASN A 76 -14.09 -8.67 -11.54
CA ASN A 76 -14.53 -7.79 -12.64
C ASN A 76 -15.36 -6.58 -12.16
N ILE A 77 -15.04 -6.06 -10.98
CA ILE A 77 -15.59 -4.82 -10.42
C ILE A 77 -14.59 -3.70 -10.71
N PRO A 78 -15.02 -2.47 -11.05
CA PRO A 78 -14.11 -1.33 -11.24
C PRO A 78 -13.05 -1.23 -10.14
N LEU A 79 -11.78 -1.34 -10.52
CA LEU A 79 -10.66 -1.52 -9.61
C LEU A 79 -9.66 -0.37 -9.75
N LEU A 80 -9.40 0.33 -8.64
CA LEU A 80 -8.30 1.29 -8.50
C LEU A 80 -7.20 0.64 -7.65
N VAL A 81 -6.00 0.51 -8.20
CA VAL A 81 -4.85 -0.05 -7.48
C VAL A 81 -3.89 1.08 -7.11
N LEU A 82 -3.48 1.10 -5.85
CA LEU A 82 -2.57 2.09 -5.27
C LEU A 82 -1.32 1.40 -4.74
N GLY A 83 -0.21 2.12 -4.68
CA GLY A 83 0.99 1.68 -3.95
C GLY A 83 0.83 1.83 -2.43
N GLY A 84 1.92 2.13 -1.73
CA GLY A 84 1.94 2.46 -0.31
C GLY A 84 3.29 2.14 0.32
N GLY A 85 3.29 1.51 1.49
CA GLY A 85 4.51 1.11 2.20
C GLY A 85 5.40 0.16 1.38
N GLY A 86 6.70 0.18 1.67
CA GLY A 86 7.71 -0.63 1.00
C GLY A 86 9.09 -0.02 1.16
N TYR A 87 9.92 -0.62 1.99
CA TYR A 87 11.15 0.00 2.50
C TYR A 87 12.42 -0.69 1.99
N THR A 88 12.27 -1.87 1.35
CA THR A 88 13.29 -2.45 0.47
C THR A 88 12.99 -2.08 -0.99
N VAL A 89 13.39 -0.87 -1.41
CA VAL A 89 13.02 -0.23 -2.71
C VAL A 89 13.18 -1.14 -3.94
N ARG A 90 14.27 -1.92 -4.00
CA ARG A 90 14.55 -2.90 -5.07
C ARG A 90 13.48 -4.00 -5.16
N ASN A 91 12.90 -4.41 -4.05
CA ASN A 91 11.79 -5.39 -4.03
C ASN A 91 10.45 -4.71 -4.32
N VAL A 92 10.27 -3.45 -3.92
CA VAL A 92 9.09 -2.64 -4.28
C VAL A 92 8.98 -2.51 -5.79
N ALA A 93 10.07 -2.13 -6.46
CA ALA A 93 10.11 -2.01 -7.92
C ALA A 93 9.73 -3.32 -8.62
N ARG A 94 10.28 -4.46 -8.15
CA ARG A 94 9.92 -5.79 -8.68
C ARG A 94 8.45 -6.12 -8.46
N CYS A 95 7.94 -5.88 -7.26
CA CYS A 95 6.57 -6.19 -6.88
C CYS A 95 5.57 -5.42 -7.75
N TRP A 96 5.67 -4.10 -7.79
CA TRP A 96 4.74 -3.28 -8.55
C TRP A 96 4.86 -3.48 -10.06
N THR A 97 6.06 -3.79 -10.57
CA THR A 97 6.24 -4.18 -11.98
C THR A 97 5.46 -5.47 -12.29
N TYR A 98 5.58 -6.49 -11.44
CA TYR A 98 4.86 -7.74 -11.59
C TYR A 98 3.34 -7.58 -11.42
N GLU A 99 2.89 -6.83 -10.42
CA GLU A 99 1.47 -6.55 -10.23
C GLU A 99 0.86 -5.79 -11.41
N THR A 100 1.61 -4.83 -11.97
CA THR A 100 1.19 -4.11 -13.18
C THR A 100 1.00 -5.08 -14.34
N SER A 101 1.92 -6.03 -14.53
CA SER A 101 1.82 -7.05 -15.59
C SER A 101 0.56 -7.91 -15.44
N LEU A 102 0.19 -8.29 -14.20
CA LEU A 102 -1.06 -9.00 -13.91
C LEU A 102 -2.30 -8.15 -14.21
N LEU A 103 -2.26 -6.85 -13.91
CA LEU A 103 -3.36 -5.92 -14.17
C LEU A 103 -3.58 -5.69 -15.67
N VAL A 104 -2.50 -5.59 -16.46
CA VAL A 104 -2.58 -5.42 -17.91
C VAL A 104 -2.66 -6.73 -18.70
N GLU A 105 -2.59 -7.88 -18.02
CA GLU A 105 -2.62 -9.23 -18.62
C GLU A 105 -1.45 -9.52 -19.55
N GLU A 106 -0.30 -8.92 -19.25
CA GLU A 106 0.92 -9.09 -20.05
C GLU A 106 1.90 -10.02 -19.32
N ALA A 107 2.37 -11.04 -20.03
CA ALA A 107 3.41 -11.92 -19.55
C ALA A 107 4.77 -11.21 -19.71
N ILE A 108 5.52 -11.10 -18.61
CA ILE A 108 6.84 -10.46 -18.59
C ILE A 108 7.94 -11.47 -18.27
N SER A 109 9.16 -11.19 -18.75
CA SER A 109 10.33 -12.03 -18.52
C SER A 109 10.72 -12.06 -17.03
N GLU A 110 11.27 -13.20 -16.60
CA GLU A 110 11.91 -13.32 -15.29
C GLU A 110 13.26 -12.59 -15.23
N GLU A 111 13.94 -12.45 -16.38
CA GLU A 111 15.19 -11.70 -16.49
C GLU A 111 14.89 -10.21 -16.58
N LEU A 112 15.54 -9.41 -15.72
CA LEU A 112 15.33 -7.97 -15.72
C LEU A 112 15.95 -7.32 -16.96
N PRO A 113 15.25 -6.37 -17.61
CA PRO A 113 15.82 -5.62 -18.71
C PRO A 113 16.92 -4.67 -18.22
N TYR A 114 17.89 -4.39 -19.09
CA TYR A 114 18.92 -3.41 -18.79
C TYR A 114 18.30 -2.01 -18.64
N SER A 115 18.73 -1.29 -17.61
CA SER A 115 18.32 0.07 -17.28
C SER A 115 19.44 0.75 -16.49
N GLU A 116 19.36 2.07 -16.31
CA GLU A 116 20.31 2.84 -15.49
C GLU A 116 20.38 2.31 -14.04
N TYR A 117 19.30 1.70 -13.55
CA TYR A 117 19.20 1.14 -12.21
C TYR A 117 19.49 -0.37 -12.15
N PHE A 118 19.96 -1.00 -13.24
CA PHE A 118 20.11 -2.46 -13.32
C PHE A 118 21.00 -3.03 -12.19
N GLU A 119 22.05 -2.31 -11.82
CA GLU A 119 22.98 -2.72 -10.76
C GLU A 119 22.34 -2.79 -9.37
N TYR A 120 21.25 -2.06 -9.12
CA TYR A 120 20.51 -2.13 -7.84
C TYR A 120 19.91 -3.52 -7.58
N PHE A 121 19.68 -4.29 -8.64
CA PHE A 121 19.04 -5.61 -8.59
C PHE A 121 20.01 -6.77 -8.40
N ALA A 122 21.31 -6.49 -8.25
CA ALA A 122 22.32 -7.50 -7.93
C ALA A 122 22.00 -8.23 -6.60
N PRO A 123 22.43 -9.50 -6.43
CA PRO A 123 23.17 -10.31 -7.41
C PRO A 123 22.27 -11.09 -8.38
N ASP A 124 20.96 -11.13 -8.15
CA ASP A 124 20.06 -12.07 -8.82
C ASP A 124 19.69 -11.60 -10.24
N PHE A 125 19.49 -10.29 -10.43
CA PHE A 125 19.01 -9.69 -11.69
C PHE A 125 17.71 -10.31 -12.23
N THR A 126 16.91 -10.92 -11.36
CA THR A 126 15.60 -11.49 -11.68
C THR A 126 14.46 -10.68 -11.09
N LEU A 127 13.28 -10.84 -11.69
CA LEU A 127 12.03 -10.25 -11.22
C LEU A 127 11.56 -10.90 -9.92
N HIS A 128 11.67 -12.23 -9.80
CA HIS A 128 11.26 -12.99 -8.62
C HIS A 128 12.45 -13.62 -7.89
N PRO A 129 13.24 -12.83 -7.15
CA PRO A 129 14.26 -13.38 -6.26
C PRO A 129 13.61 -14.12 -5.08
N ASP A 130 14.38 -15.01 -4.44
CA ASP A 130 13.94 -15.62 -3.19
C ASP A 130 14.03 -14.58 -2.06
N VAL A 131 12.90 -13.94 -1.79
CA VAL A 131 12.75 -12.99 -0.68
C VAL A 131 12.33 -13.67 0.63
N SER A 132 12.27 -15.01 0.64
CA SER A 132 11.80 -15.75 1.81
C SER A 132 12.86 -15.72 2.91
N THR A 133 12.55 -15.04 4.00
CA THR A 133 13.33 -15.10 5.23
C THR A 133 13.08 -16.44 5.94
N ARG A 134 14.09 -16.96 6.65
CA ARG A 134 13.96 -18.15 7.52
C ARG A 134 13.21 -17.84 8.83
N ILE A 135 12.21 -16.97 8.78
CA ILE A 135 11.38 -16.64 9.93
C ILE A 135 10.33 -17.75 10.09
N GLU A 136 10.20 -18.27 11.30
CA GLU A 136 9.23 -19.31 11.62
C GLU A 136 7.79 -18.75 11.61
N ASN A 137 6.88 -19.48 10.97
CA ASN A 137 5.45 -19.14 10.96
C ASN A 137 4.83 -19.39 12.34
N GLN A 138 4.47 -18.30 13.02
CA GLN A 138 3.80 -18.33 14.33
C GLN A 138 2.27 -18.41 14.21
N ASN A 139 1.72 -18.38 12.99
CA ASN A 139 0.29 -18.47 12.73
C ASN A 139 -0.14 -19.93 12.59
N SER A 140 -0.71 -20.48 13.66
CA SER A 140 -1.31 -21.82 13.62
C SER A 140 -2.58 -21.83 12.78
N ARG A 141 -2.91 -22.98 12.16
CA ARG A 141 -4.15 -23.11 11.38
C ARG A 141 -5.39 -22.83 12.23
N GLN A 142 -5.41 -23.31 13.48
CA GLN A 142 -6.54 -23.04 14.38
C GLN A 142 -6.73 -21.54 14.64
N TYR A 143 -5.63 -20.79 14.80
CA TYR A 143 -5.69 -19.35 15.00
C TYR A 143 -6.29 -18.62 13.78
N LEU A 144 -5.83 -18.97 12.58
CA LEU A 144 -6.34 -18.39 11.33
C LEU A 144 -7.81 -18.73 11.08
N ASP A 145 -8.22 -19.97 11.37
CA ASP A 145 -9.61 -20.40 11.26
C ASP A 145 -10.51 -19.65 12.24
N GLN A 146 -10.03 -19.38 13.47
CA GLN A 146 -10.75 -18.56 14.45
C GLN A 146 -10.93 -17.13 13.94
N ILE A 147 -9.88 -16.50 13.42
CA ILE A 147 -9.97 -15.15 12.84
C ILE A 147 -11.00 -15.12 11.70
N ARG A 148 -10.91 -16.08 10.76
CA ARG A 148 -11.85 -16.17 9.64
C ARG A 148 -13.30 -16.27 10.15
N GLN A 149 -13.53 -17.13 11.14
CA GLN A 149 -14.88 -17.31 11.71
C GLN A 149 -15.40 -16.02 12.35
N THR A 150 -14.58 -15.33 13.14
CA THR A 150 -14.94 -14.04 13.74
C THR A 150 -15.26 -12.98 12.68
N ILE A 151 -14.47 -12.91 11.61
CA ILE A 151 -14.75 -11.99 10.49
C ILE A 151 -16.10 -12.31 9.86
N PHE A 152 -16.41 -13.59 9.63
CA PHE A 152 -17.67 -14.00 9.01
C PHE A 152 -18.88 -13.68 9.89
N GLU A 153 -18.75 -13.84 11.21
CA GLU A 153 -19.78 -13.44 12.16
C GLU A 153 -20.00 -11.94 12.16
N ASN A 154 -18.92 -11.15 12.15
CA ASN A 154 -19.01 -9.69 12.06
C ASN A 154 -19.69 -9.24 10.76
N LEU A 155 -19.37 -9.87 9.62
CA LEU A 155 -20.00 -9.55 8.33
C LEU A 155 -21.51 -9.82 8.34
N LYS A 156 -21.97 -10.87 9.03
CA LYS A 156 -23.41 -11.18 9.19
C LYS A 156 -24.18 -10.15 10.01
N MET A 157 -23.49 -9.41 10.88
CA MET A 157 -24.12 -8.37 11.72
C MET A 157 -24.37 -7.07 10.97
N LEU A 158 -23.87 -6.95 9.73
CA LEU A 158 -24.08 -5.77 8.90
C LEU A 158 -25.41 -5.90 8.18
N ASN A 159 -26.23 -4.84 8.24
CA ASN A 159 -27.22 -4.63 7.20
C ASN A 159 -26.43 -4.32 5.92
N HIS A 160 -26.64 -5.09 4.85
CA HIS A 160 -26.10 -4.95 3.49
C HIS A 160 -25.72 -3.51 3.10
N ALA A 161 -24.74 -3.34 2.20
CA ALA A 161 -24.33 -2.09 1.53
C ALA A 161 -25.11 -0.83 1.99
N PRO A 162 -24.80 -0.26 3.18
CA PRO A 162 -25.53 0.90 3.68
C PRO A 162 -25.20 2.07 2.75
N SER A 163 -26.11 2.36 1.82
CA SER A 163 -25.93 3.44 0.88
C SER A 163 -26.00 4.77 1.64
N VAL A 164 -24.88 5.47 1.67
CA VAL A 164 -24.85 6.89 2.03
C VAL A 164 -25.06 7.64 0.73
N GLN A 165 -26.16 8.42 0.65
CA GLN A 165 -26.36 9.27 -0.52
C GLN A 165 -25.22 10.27 -0.62
N ILE A 166 -24.62 10.38 -1.81
CA ILE A 166 -23.69 11.46 -2.12
C ILE A 166 -24.46 12.76 -1.94
N HIS A 167 -23.98 13.61 -1.05
CA HIS A 167 -24.52 14.95 -0.86
C HIS A 167 -23.55 15.94 -1.49
N ASP A 168 -24.05 16.83 -2.34
CA ASP A 168 -23.25 17.95 -2.83
C ASP A 168 -22.79 18.77 -1.63
N VAL A 169 -21.47 18.87 -1.46
CA VAL A 169 -20.89 19.75 -0.46
C VAL A 169 -21.10 21.18 -0.96
N PRO A 170 -21.76 22.06 -0.18
CA PRO A 170 -21.91 23.46 -0.55
C PRO A 170 -20.55 24.09 -0.85
N ALA A 171 -20.45 24.87 -1.93
CA ALA A 171 -19.20 25.49 -2.36
C ALA A 171 -18.54 26.35 -1.26
N ASP A 172 -19.35 26.91 -0.34
CA ASP A 172 -18.90 27.70 0.81
C ASP A 172 -18.07 26.93 1.85
N LEU A 173 -18.05 25.59 1.81
CA LEU A 173 -17.24 24.79 2.73
C LEU A 173 -15.82 24.51 2.19
N LEU A 174 -15.58 24.82 0.90
CA LEU A 174 -14.29 24.72 0.22
C LEU A 174 -13.76 26.07 -0.26
N THR A 175 -14.45 27.17 0.04
CA THR A 175 -13.78 28.48 0.12
C THR A 175 -12.76 28.40 1.24
N TYR A 176 -11.57 27.92 0.90
CA TYR A 176 -10.37 28.53 1.43
C TYR A 176 -10.58 30.02 1.22
N ASP A 177 -10.86 30.75 2.31
CA ASP A 177 -10.52 32.16 2.34
C ASP A 177 -9.07 32.17 1.88
N ARG A 178 -8.85 32.60 0.63
CA ARG A 178 -7.56 33.15 0.24
C ARG A 178 -7.47 34.39 1.12
N THR A 179 -7.03 34.22 2.36
CA THR A 179 -6.36 35.30 3.05
C THR A 179 -5.38 35.84 2.05
N ASP A 180 -5.39 37.16 1.82
CA ASP A 180 -4.46 37.88 0.96
C ASP A 180 -3.01 37.77 1.50
N GLU A 181 -2.58 36.56 1.87
CA GLU A 181 -1.19 36.19 2.05
C GLU A 181 -0.64 36.02 0.63
N ALA A 182 0.37 36.84 0.32
CA ALA A 182 1.01 36.86 -0.98
C ALA A 182 1.34 35.43 -1.45
N ASP A 183 0.90 35.08 -2.66
CA ASP A 183 1.24 33.80 -3.30
C ASP A 183 2.76 33.64 -3.25
N ALA A 184 3.26 32.62 -2.54
CA ALA A 184 4.70 32.32 -2.44
C ALA A 184 5.33 31.92 -3.80
N GLU A 185 4.50 31.78 -4.85
CA GLU A 185 4.90 31.55 -6.24
C GLU A 185 4.88 32.81 -7.12
N GLU A 186 4.49 33.98 -6.61
CA GLU A 186 4.64 35.23 -7.38
C GLU A 186 6.14 35.56 -7.48
N ARG A 187 6.75 35.20 -8.61
CA ARG A 187 8.15 35.50 -8.95
C ARG A 187 8.39 37.02 -8.99
N GLY A 188 8.72 37.59 -7.84
CA GLY A 188 9.36 38.91 -7.75
C GLY A 188 10.81 38.88 -8.27
N PRO A 189 11.43 40.05 -8.51
CA PRO A 189 12.81 40.15 -8.99
C PRO A 189 13.81 39.48 -8.02
N GLU A 190 14.78 38.76 -8.60
CA GLU A 190 15.65 37.72 -8.00
C GLU A 190 16.51 38.11 -6.76
N GLU A 191 16.47 39.33 -6.24
CA GLU A 191 17.47 39.80 -5.28
C GLU A 191 17.13 39.60 -3.79
N ASN A 192 15.98 39.02 -3.42
CA ASN A 192 15.61 38.78 -2.01
C ASN A 192 14.91 37.43 -1.77
N TYR A 193 15.52 36.32 -2.20
CA TYR A 193 15.06 34.98 -1.84
C TYR A 193 15.52 34.60 -0.42
N SER A 194 14.60 34.63 0.54
CA SER A 194 14.70 33.83 1.77
C SER A 194 13.68 32.71 1.68
N ARG A 195 14.15 31.45 1.70
CA ARG A 195 13.28 30.25 1.63
C ARG A 195 12.35 30.23 2.85
N PRO A 196 11.02 30.20 2.70
CA PRO A 196 10.12 30.00 3.82
C PRO A 196 10.19 28.54 4.27
N GLU A 197 10.70 28.29 5.47
CA GLU A 197 10.70 26.96 6.08
C GLU A 197 9.35 26.71 6.76
N ALA A 198 8.65 25.65 6.35
CA ALA A 198 7.43 25.24 7.03
C ALA A 198 7.78 24.60 8.39
N PRO A 199 7.02 24.84 9.47
CA PRO A 199 7.34 24.39 10.83
C PRO A 199 7.40 22.86 11.02
N ASN A 200 7.07 22.09 9.98
CA ASN A 200 7.05 20.62 9.97
C ASN A 200 8.05 20.01 8.97
N GLU A 201 8.91 20.81 8.32
CA GLU A 201 10.00 20.27 7.52
C GLU A 201 11.12 19.78 8.45
N PHE A 202 11.39 18.47 8.43
CA PHE A 202 12.36 17.81 9.30
C PHE A 202 13.60 17.35 8.53
N TYR A 203 13.88 17.97 7.38
CA TYR A 203 15.06 17.68 6.58
C TYR A 203 15.75 19.00 6.23
N ASP A 204 17.05 19.01 6.45
CA ASP A 204 18.04 20.08 6.16
C ASP A 204 18.20 21.18 7.21
N GLY A 205 18.69 20.81 8.40
CA GLY A 205 19.25 21.73 9.38
C GLY A 205 20.73 21.43 9.68
N ASP A 206 21.48 22.42 10.16
CA ASP A 206 22.92 22.31 10.47
C ASP A 206 23.27 21.33 11.62
N HIS A 207 22.27 20.67 12.20
CA HIS A 207 22.40 19.62 13.21
C HIS A 207 21.98 18.23 12.73
N ASP A 208 21.89 18.03 11.41
CA ASP A 208 21.70 16.72 10.83
C ASP A 208 22.93 15.82 11.07
N ASN A 209 22.69 14.58 11.53
CA ASN A 209 23.72 13.59 11.83
C ASN A 209 24.25 12.88 10.56
N ASP A 210 23.67 13.18 9.41
CA ASP A 210 23.93 12.50 8.14
C ASP A 210 24.95 13.25 7.26
N LYS A 211 25.53 14.37 7.73
CA LYS A 211 26.66 15.02 7.05
C LYS A 211 27.84 14.04 7.05
N GLU A 212 28.20 13.54 5.87
CA GLU A 212 29.50 12.91 5.64
C GLU A 212 30.58 13.84 6.21
N SER A 213 31.37 13.31 7.15
CA SER A 213 32.49 14.07 7.69
C SER A 213 33.53 14.21 6.57
N ASP A 214 33.71 15.44 6.09
CA ASP A 214 34.81 15.77 5.18
C ASP A 214 36.13 15.36 5.85
N VAL A 215 36.69 14.25 5.38
CA VAL A 215 38.08 13.88 5.66
C VAL A 215 38.94 14.69 4.71
N GLU A 216 39.42 15.84 5.17
CA GLU A 216 40.54 16.53 4.51
C GLU A 216 41.89 15.99 5.03
N ILE A 217 42.86 15.99 4.10
CA ILE A 217 44.20 15.36 4.09
C ILE A 217 45.11 15.76 5.26
#